data_AF-A0A2N5NLZ5-F1
#
_entry.id   AF-A0A2N5NLZ5-F1
#
_cell.length_a   1.000
_cell.length_b   1.000
_cell.length_c   1.000
_cell.angle_alpha   90.00
_cell.angle_beta   90.00
_cell.angle_gamma   90.00
#
_symmetry.space_group_name_H-M   'P 1'
#
loop_
_entity.id
_entity.type
_entity.pdbx_description
1 polymer ?
#
loop_
_entity_poly.entity_id
_entity_poly.type
_entity_poly.pdbx_seq_one_letter_code
_entity_poly.pdbx_strand_id
1 'polypeptide(L)' 'MAFQLKPNRKETENKTIRFPIPLIEKIDIAISNQDVTFSSFVIQACEYALENMETDSNNLK' A
#
# COMPACT_ATOMS: atom_id res chain seq x y z
N MET A 1 40.44 4.57 4.79
CA MET A 1 39.14 4.16 5.38
C MET A 1 38.07 4.46 4.36
N ALA A 2 37.49 3.43 3.73
CA ALA A 2 36.53 3.61 2.64
C ALA A 2 35.10 3.62 3.19
N PHE A 3 34.30 4.60 2.77
CA PHE A 3 32.87 4.68 3.04
C PHE A 3 32.18 3.44 2.46
N GLN A 4 31.66 2.56 3.32
CA GLN A 4 30.87 1.41 2.90
C GLN A 4 29.39 1.72 3.07
N LEU A 5 28.76 2.10 1.95
CA LEU A 5 27.31 2.24 1.86
C LEU A 5 26.71 0.84 1.84
N LYS A 6 26.19 0.36 2.97
CA LYS A 6 25.40 -0.88 3.00
C LYS A 6 24.16 -0.68 2.12
N PRO A 7 23.94 -1.49 1.07
CA PRO A 7 22.78 -1.38 0.22
C PRO A 7 21.58 -1.99 0.93
N ASN A 8 21.00 -1.28 1.92
CA ASN A 8 19.67 -1.61 2.40
C ASN A 8 18.65 -0.87 1.54
N ARG A 9 18.70 -1.13 0.23
CA ARG A 9 17.68 -0.64 -0.70
C ARG A 9 16.50 -1.58 -0.53
N LYS A 10 15.48 -1.15 0.22
CA LYS A 10 14.13 -1.65 -0.04
C LYS A 10 13.85 -1.26 -1.49
N GLU A 11 13.89 -2.25 -2.39
CA GLU A 11 13.62 -2.03 -3.80
C GLU A 11 12.14 -1.65 -3.93
N THR A 12 11.87 -0.35 -4.00
CA THR A 12 10.53 0.19 -4.26
C THR A 12 10.46 0.60 -5.71
N GLU A 13 9.51 0.02 -6.44
CA GLU A 13 9.20 0.44 -7.81
C GLU A 13 8.04 1.44 -7.81
N ASN A 14 8.19 2.56 -8.51
CA ASN A 14 7.08 3.47 -8.72
C ASN A 14 6.08 2.86 -9.70
N LYS A 15 4.83 2.68 -9.25
CA LYS A 15 3.71 2.26 -10.11
C LYS A 15 2.66 3.38 -10.14
N THR A 16 2.32 3.85 -11.34
CA THR A 16 1.32 4.90 -11.55
C THR A 16 0.00 4.28 -11.98
N ILE A 17 -1.07 4.53 -11.23
CA ILE A 17 -2.43 4.07 -11.53
C ILE A 17 -3.40 5.25 -11.46
N ARG A 18 -4.51 5.18 -12.20
CA ARG A 18 -5.57 6.19 -12.13
C ARG A 18 -6.68 5.71 -11.20
N PHE A 19 -7.06 6.57 -10.27
CA PHE A 19 -8.21 6.37 -9.40
C PHE A 19 -9.39 7.21 -9.89
N PRO A 20 -10.63 6.70 -9.78
CA PRO A 20 -11.82 7.54 -9.92
C PRO A 20 -11.82 8.64 -8.86
N ILE A 21 -12.13 9.87 -9.26
CA ILE A 21 -12.31 11.03 -8.36
C ILE A 21 -13.19 10.70 -7.15
N PRO A 22 -14.38 10.08 -7.29
CA PRO A 22 -15.23 9.81 -6.13
C PRO A 22 -14.63 8.80 -5.14
N LEU A 23 -13.65 8.00 -5.56
CA LEU A 23 -12.95 7.09 -4.66
C LEU A 23 -11.87 7.83 -3.86
N ILE A 24 -11.14 8.75 -4.51
CA ILE A 24 -10.12 9.57 -3.85
C ILE A 24 -10.76 10.41 -2.75
N GLU A 25 -11.87 11.09 -3.03
CA GLU A 25 -12.58 11.91 -2.03
C GLU A 25 -13.00 11.10 -0.80
N LYS A 26 -13.48 9.87 -1.00
CA LYS A 26 -13.85 8.97 0.10
C LYS A 26 -12.64 8.55 0.93
N ILE A 27 -11.51 8.26 0.27
CA ILE A 27 -10.26 7.91 0.95
C ILE A 27 -9.76 9.11 1.75
N ASP A 28 -9.74 10.31 1.15
CA ASP A 28 -9.30 11.54 1.80
C ASP A 28 -10.15 11.85 3.05
N ILE A 29 -11.47 11.70 2.97
CA ILE A 29 -12.35 11.84 4.15
C ILE A 29 -12.04 10.79 5.22
N ALA A 30 -11.81 9.53 4.83
CA ALA A 30 -11.50 8.45 5.77
C ALA A 30 -10.16 8.64 6.49
N ILE A 31 -9.15 9.14 5.78
CA ILE A 31 -7.82 9.42 6.34
C ILE A 31 -7.72 10.79 7.01
N SER A 32 -8.67 11.71 6.82
CA SER A 32 -8.61 13.08 7.37
C SER A 32 -8.41 13.16 8.89
N ASN A 33 -8.82 12.12 9.63
CA ASN A 33 -8.68 12.05 11.09
C ASN A 33 -7.58 11.09 11.55
N GLN A 34 -6.83 10.51 10.61
CA GLN A 34 -5.71 9.62 10.87
C GLN A 34 -4.46 10.30 10.33
N ASP A 35 -3.39 10.36 11.10
CA ASP A 35 -2.11 10.94 10.66
C ASP A 35 -1.40 10.01 9.64
N VAL A 36 -2.11 9.60 8.60
CA VAL A 36 -1.69 8.65 7.56
C VAL A 36 -1.74 9.31 6.20
N THR A 37 -0.77 8.99 5.35
CA THR A 37 -0.73 9.50 3.98
C THR A 37 -1.55 8.60 3.06
N PHE A 38 -2.05 9.17 1.95
CA PHE A 38 -2.74 8.41 0.91
C PHE A 38 -1.93 7.19 0.45
N SER A 39 -0.62 7.36 0.23
CA SER A 39 0.26 6.25 -0.18
C SER A 39 0.34 5.15 0.87
N SER A 40 0.44 5.49 2.16
CA SER A 40 0.46 4.49 3.24
C SER A 40 -0.88 3.74 3.34
N PHE A 41 -2.00 4.45 3.18
CA PHE A 41 -3.32 3.85 3.14
C PHE A 41 -3.46 2.86 1.98
N VAL A 42 -3.02 3.23 0.77
CA VAL A 42 -3.10 2.36 -0.41
C VAL A 42 -2.24 1.11 -0.23
N ILE A 43 -1.03 1.23 0.33
CA ILE A 43 -0.17 0.07 0.61
C ILE A 43 -0.86 -0.90 1.58
N GLN A 44 -1.37 -0.40 2.70
CA GLN A 44 -2.06 -1.22 3.70
C GLN A 44 -3.34 -1.86 3.13
N ALA A 45 -4.11 -1.13 2.34
CA ALA A 45 -5.30 -1.66 1.69
C ALA A 45 -4.95 -2.80 0.71
N CYS A 46 -3.85 -2.67 -0.03
CA CYS A 46 -3.35 -3.71 -0.91
C CYS A 46 -2.84 -4.94 -0.14
N GLU A 47 -2.09 -4.74 0.95
CA GLU A 47 -1.62 -5.83 1.82
C GLU A 47 -2.81 -6.61 2.41
N TYR A 48 -3.77 -5.89 2.99
CA TYR A 48 -5.01 -6.48 3.52
C TYR A 48 -5.80 -7.21 2.43
N ALA A 49 -5.97 -6.63 1.25
CA ALA A 49 -6.67 -7.28 0.15
C ALA A 49 -5.99 -8.60 -0.26
N LEU A 50 -4.65 -8.62 -0.37
CA LEU A 50 -3.90 -9.82 -0.72
C LEU A 50 -4.00 -10.91 0.35
N GLU A 51 -3.85 -10.58 1.64
CA GLU A 51 -3.97 -11.53 2.75
C GLU A 51 -5.37 -12.18 2.82
N ASN A 52 -6.42 -11.39 2.58
CA ASN A 52 -7.79 -11.89 2.60
C ASN A 52 -8.16 -12.64 1.30
N MET A 53 -7.58 -12.29 0.15
CA MET A 53 -7.74 -13.05 -1.10
C MET A 53 -7.17 -14.47 -0.99
N GLU A 54 -6.05 -14.65 -0.27
CA GLU A 54 -5.45 -15.97 -0.06
C GLU A 54 -6.26 -16.85 0.90
N THR A 55 -6.98 -16.23 1.85
CA THR A 55 -7.83 -16.94 2.82
C THR A 55 -9.02 -17.62 2.15
N ASP A 56 -9.61 -17.01 1.12
CA ASP A 56 -10.68 -17.61 0.33
C ASP A 56 -10.19 -18.76 -0.59
N SER A 57 -8.89 -18.79 -0.90
CA SER A 57 -8.28 -19.80 -1.78
C SER A 57 -7.98 -21.12 -1.06
N ASN A 58 -7.73 -21.08 0.26
CA ASN A 58 -7.46 -22.26 1.09
C ASN A 58 -8.70 -22.88 1.73
N ASN A 59 -9.88 -22.26 1.59
CA ASN A 59 -11.16 -22.83 2.05
C ASN A 59 -11.89 -23.63 0.95
N LEU A 60 -11.24 -23.83 -0.21
CA LEU A 60 -11.75 -24.62 -1.33
C LEU A 60 -10.82 -25.77 -1.74
N LYS A 61 -10.08 -26.36 -0.79
CA LYS A 61 -9.38 -27.63 -1.00
C LYS A 61 -9.58 -28.59 0.16
#